data_AF-X1WB74-F1
#
_entry.id   AF-X1WB74-F1
#
_cell.length_a   1.000
_cell.length_b   1.000
_cell.length_c   1.000
_cell.angle_alpha   90.00
_cell.angle_beta   90.00
_cell.angle_gamma   90.00
#
_symmetry.space_group_name_H-M   'P 1'
#
loop_
_entity.id
_entity.type
_entity.pdbx_description
1 polymer ?
#
loop_
_entity_poly.entity_id
_entity_poly.type
_entity_poly.pdbx_seq_one_letter_code
_entity_poly.pdbx_strand_id
1 'polypeptide(L)'
;PSFGLVLNSPNGLRSPQAKARINNLASALSTAVGRNGVDVNAFTSGLRATLSNLGDSGMSPNEAKVEVLLEALTAALQLLSSSTLGAVDTTSIGLTSNSVSKAVAQALA
;
A
#
# COMPACT_ATOMS: atom_id res chain seq x y z
N PRO A 1 14.14 10.92 -8.57
CA PRO A 1 13.94 9.48 -8.23
C PRO A 1 14.01 8.60 -9.49
N SER A 2 15.06 7.78 -9.58
CA SER A 2 15.25 6.83 -10.69
C SER A 2 14.40 5.58 -10.46
N PHE A 3 13.16 5.58 -10.98
CA PHE A 3 12.24 4.43 -10.91
C PHE A 3 12.86 3.11 -11.42
N GLY A 4 13.87 3.18 -12.30
CA GLY A 4 14.59 2.01 -12.82
C GLY A 4 15.38 1.21 -11.78
N LEU A 5 15.77 1.81 -10.63
CA LEU A 5 16.44 1.08 -9.55
C LEU A 5 15.44 0.32 -8.65
N VAL A 6 14.26 0.90 -8.42
CA VAL A 6 13.19 0.29 -7.62
C VAL A 6 12.63 -0.96 -8.34
N LEU A 7 12.29 -0.85 -9.62
CA LEU A 7 11.74 -1.96 -10.41
C LEU A 7 12.70 -3.14 -10.61
N ASN A 8 14.00 -2.90 -10.46
CA ASN A 8 15.05 -3.92 -10.57
C ASN A 8 15.70 -4.25 -9.22
N SER A 9 15.17 -3.73 -8.11
CA SER A 9 15.71 -4.02 -6.79
C SER A 9 15.55 -5.51 -6.48
N PRO A 10 16.59 -6.19 -5.97
CA PRO A 10 16.48 -7.58 -5.53
C PRO A 10 15.47 -7.77 -4.41
N ASN A 11 15.16 -6.69 -3.68
CA ASN A 11 14.17 -6.66 -2.60
C ASN A 11 12.85 -5.98 -3.02
N GLY A 12 12.73 -5.50 -4.26
CA GLY A 12 11.57 -4.76 -4.75
C GLY A 12 10.42 -5.66 -5.23
N LEU A 13 9.46 -5.10 -5.97
CA LEU A 13 8.16 -5.72 -6.29
C LEU A 13 8.26 -7.11 -6.95
N ARG A 14 9.35 -7.40 -7.67
CA ARG A 14 9.58 -8.68 -8.35
C ARG A 14 10.19 -9.75 -7.43
N SER A 15 10.56 -9.38 -6.21
CA SER A 15 11.17 -10.26 -5.22
C SER A 15 10.14 -11.19 -4.58
N PRO A 16 10.54 -12.40 -4.12
CA PRO A 16 9.67 -13.27 -3.32
C PRO A 16 9.18 -12.60 -2.03
N GLN A 17 10.00 -11.74 -1.42
CA GLN A 17 9.67 -11.01 -0.18
C GLN A 17 8.53 -10.00 -0.39
N ALA A 18 8.47 -9.36 -1.57
CA ALA A 18 7.38 -8.45 -1.90
C ALA A 18 6.02 -9.13 -1.86
N LYS A 19 5.92 -10.41 -2.26
CA LYS A 19 4.65 -11.16 -2.18
C LYS A 19 4.09 -11.22 -0.75
N ALA A 20 4.94 -11.46 0.25
CA ALA A 20 4.51 -11.50 1.65
C ALA A 20 4.05 -10.11 2.13
N ARG A 21 4.80 -9.06 1.77
CA ARG A 21 4.43 -7.67 2.10
C ARG A 21 3.11 -7.25 1.43
N ILE A 22 2.93 -7.57 0.15
CA ILE A 22 1.69 -7.33 -0.60
C ILE A 22 0.51 -8.04 0.05
N ASN A 23 0.64 -9.31 0.43
CA ASN A 23 -0.44 -10.06 1.09
C ASN A 23 -0.81 -9.45 2.45
N ASN A 24 0.18 -8.98 3.22
CA ASN A 24 -0.06 -8.27 4.48
C ASN A 24 -0.78 -6.94 4.24
N LEU A 25 -0.37 -6.18 3.21
CA LEU A 25 -1.03 -4.94 2.82
C LEU A 25 -2.46 -5.18 2.32
N ALA A 26 -2.69 -6.24 1.54
CA ALA A 26 -4.03 -6.61 1.07
C ALA A 26 -4.94 -6.96 2.26
N SER A 27 -4.42 -7.69 3.25
CA SER A 27 -5.16 -7.99 4.48
C SER A 27 -5.45 -6.72 5.30
N ALA A 28 -4.48 -5.81 5.41
CA ALA A 28 -4.68 -4.52 6.08
C ALA A 28 -5.74 -3.67 5.35
N LEU A 29 -5.68 -3.61 4.02
CA LEU A 29 -6.64 -2.90 3.17
C LEU A 29 -8.04 -3.48 3.24
N SER A 30 -8.20 -4.81 3.20
CA SER A 30 -9.52 -5.45 3.31
C SER A 30 -10.18 -5.17 4.66
N THR A 31 -9.37 -4.99 5.71
CA THR A 31 -9.86 -4.66 7.05
C THR A 31 -10.09 -3.15 7.21
N ALA A 32 -9.32 -2.33 6.52
CA ALA A 32 -9.42 -0.86 6.59
C ALA A 32 -10.55 -0.30 5.73
N VAL A 33 -10.90 -0.95 4.61
CA VAL A 33 -11.98 -0.49 3.73
C VAL A 33 -13.33 -0.87 4.34
N GLY A 34 -14.15 0.14 4.62
CA GLY A 34 -15.49 -0.03 5.16
C GLY A 34 -16.49 0.97 4.58
N ARG A 35 -17.71 0.97 5.12
CA ARG A 35 -18.82 1.85 4.64
C ARG A 35 -18.50 3.35 4.74
N ASN A 36 -17.58 3.75 5.61
CA ASN A 36 -17.21 5.14 5.85
C ASN A 36 -15.87 5.52 5.17
N GLY A 37 -15.46 4.77 4.14
CA GLY A 37 -14.19 4.96 3.46
C GLY A 37 -13.09 4.06 4.02
N VAL A 38 -11.87 4.58 4.10
CA VAL A 38 -10.69 3.85 4.58
C VAL A 38 -10.38 4.25 6.03
N ASP A 39 -10.23 3.26 6.91
CA ASP A 39 -9.65 3.43 8.23
C ASP A 39 -8.17 3.83 8.09
N VAL A 40 -7.91 5.09 8.41
CA VAL A 40 -6.59 5.70 8.27
C VAL A 40 -5.56 5.00 9.15
N ASN A 41 -5.91 4.63 10.38
CA ASN A 41 -4.95 4.06 11.33
C ASN A 41 -4.55 2.64 10.92
N ALA A 42 -5.52 1.84 10.48
CA ALA A 42 -5.27 0.48 9.98
C ALA A 42 -4.38 0.52 8.74
N PHE A 43 -4.68 1.40 7.78
CA PHE A 43 -3.89 1.51 6.56
C PHE A 43 -2.49 2.07 6.82
N THR A 44 -2.35 3.14 7.62
CA THR A 44 -1.05 3.67 8.05
C THR A 44 -0.20 2.62 8.73
N SER A 45 -0.78 1.79 9.61
CA SER A 45 -0.04 0.73 10.31
C SER A 45 0.51 -0.31 9.33
N GLY A 46 -0.30 -0.73 8.34
CA GLY A 46 0.16 -1.64 7.28
C GLY A 46 1.28 -1.05 6.42
N LEU A 47 1.17 0.23 6.05
CA LEU A 47 2.22 0.94 5.30
C LEU A 47 3.52 1.05 6.10
N ARG A 48 3.45 1.40 7.39
CA ARG A 48 4.63 1.53 8.26
C ARG A 48 5.32 0.19 8.50
N ALA A 49 4.56 -0.89 8.69
CA ALA A 49 5.12 -2.24 8.81
C ALA A 49 5.88 -2.64 7.55
N THR A 50 5.31 -2.35 6.37
CA THR A 50 5.95 -2.60 5.07
C THR A 50 7.22 -1.76 4.90
N LEU A 51 7.16 -0.47 5.25
CA LEU A 51 8.29 0.44 5.17
C LEU A 51 9.45 0.00 6.08
N SER A 52 9.14 -0.47 7.30
CA SER A 52 10.14 -1.02 8.22
C SER A 52 10.86 -2.22 7.61
N ASN A 53 10.10 -3.19 7.08
CA ASN A 53 10.66 -4.38 6.43
C ASN A 53 11.56 -4.03 5.22
N LEU A 54 11.22 -2.98 4.48
CA LEU A 54 12.03 -2.49 3.36
C LEU A 54 13.28 -1.74 3.83
N GLY A 55 13.21 -1.00 4.95
CA GLY A 55 14.37 -0.39 5.58
C GLY A 55 15.41 -1.43 6.01
N ASP A 56 14.95 -2.56 6.56
CA ASP A 56 15.83 -3.67 6.98
C ASP A 56 16.47 -4.42 5.78
N SER A 57 15.99 -4.18 4.56
CA SER A 57 16.51 -4.81 3.34
C SER A 57 17.74 -4.11 2.75
N GLY A 58 18.18 -2.99 3.35
CA GLY A 58 19.28 -2.17 2.84
C GLY A 58 18.89 -1.23 1.69
N MET A 59 17.61 -1.14 1.37
CA MET A 59 17.07 -0.19 0.40
C MET A 59 17.16 1.24 0.95
N SER A 60 17.45 2.23 0.10
CA SER A 60 17.50 3.61 0.58
C SER A 60 16.11 4.08 1.03
N PRO A 61 16.01 5.04 1.97
CA PRO A 61 14.71 5.50 2.47
C PRO A 61 13.75 5.97 1.36
N ASN A 62 14.26 6.64 0.32
CA ASN A 62 13.44 7.12 -0.79
C ASN A 62 12.98 5.98 -1.70
N GLU A 63 13.82 4.99 -1.96
CA GLU A 63 13.43 3.80 -2.71
C GLU A 63 12.39 2.98 -1.94
N ALA A 64 12.58 2.81 -0.63
CA ALA A 64 11.64 2.12 0.24
C ALA A 64 10.27 2.80 0.25
N LYS A 65 10.21 4.13 0.30
CA LYS A 65 8.94 4.88 0.17
C LYS A 65 8.25 4.62 -1.17
N VAL A 66 9.00 4.61 -2.28
CA VAL A 66 8.42 4.30 -3.61
C VAL A 66 7.93 2.85 -3.67
N GLU A 67 8.72 1.91 -3.16
CA GLU A 67 8.40 0.48 -3.15
C GLU A 67 7.13 0.19 -2.32
N VAL A 68 6.99 0.79 -1.13
CA VAL A 68 5.76 0.70 -0.32
C VAL A 68 4.53 1.13 -1.11
N LEU A 69 4.63 2.23 -1.88
CA LEU A 69 3.51 2.72 -2.69
C LEU A 69 3.16 1.76 -3.83
N LEU A 70 4.18 1.18 -4.49
CA LEU A 70 3.97 0.19 -5.54
C LEU A 70 3.36 -1.11 -4.99
N GLU A 71 3.81 -1.56 -3.82
CA GLU A 71 3.25 -2.72 -3.14
C GLU A 71 1.81 -2.47 -2.67
N ALA A 72 1.50 -1.28 -2.15
CA ALA A 72 0.15 -0.90 -1.75
C ALA A 72 -0.81 -0.85 -2.96
N LEU A 73 -0.37 -0.33 -4.10
CA LEU A 73 -1.14 -0.37 -5.35
C LEU A 73 -1.36 -1.81 -5.81
N THR A 74 -0.33 -2.65 -5.75
CA THR A 74 -0.42 -4.07 -6.14
C THR A 74 -1.38 -4.84 -5.23
N ALA A 75 -1.35 -4.57 -3.92
CA ALA A 75 -2.28 -5.14 -2.95
C ALA A 75 -3.73 -4.72 -3.23
N ALA A 76 -3.97 -3.44 -3.54
CA ALA A 76 -5.29 -2.96 -3.92
C ALA A 76 -5.80 -3.63 -5.21
N LEU A 77 -4.95 -3.79 -6.23
CA LEU A 77 -5.30 -4.51 -7.47
C LEU A 77 -5.61 -5.98 -7.21
N GLN A 78 -4.86 -6.64 -6.31
CA GLN A 78 -5.12 -8.02 -5.90
C GLN A 78 -6.48 -8.16 -5.21
N LEU A 79 -6.83 -7.22 -4.32
CA LEU A 79 -8.17 -7.19 -3.71
C LEU A 79 -9.26 -6.98 -4.76
N LEU A 80 -9.08 -6.06 -5.70
CA LEU A 80 -10.04 -5.82 -6.77
C LEU A 80 -10.23 -7.06 -7.66
N SER A 81 -9.15 -7.79 -7.95
CA SER A 81 -9.22 -9.03 -8.76
C SER A 81 -9.96 -10.17 -8.08
N SER A 82 -10.06 -10.16 -6.75
CA SER A 82 -10.75 -11.18 -5.95
C SER A 82 -12.14 -10.74 -5.46
N SER A 83 -12.52 -9.49 -5.74
CA SER A 83 -13.79 -8.90 -5.29
C SER A 83 -14.84 -8.91 -6.39
N THR A 84 -16.10 -9.12 -6.00
CA THR A 84 -17.24 -8.86 -6.90
C THR A 84 -17.58 -7.38 -6.85
N LEU A 85 -17.35 -6.67 -7.95
CA LEU A 85 -17.66 -5.23 -8.04
C LEU A 85 -19.16 -5.02 -8.26
N GLY A 86 -19.82 -4.43 -7.26
CA GLY A 86 -21.18 -3.92 -7.38
C GLY A 86 -21.23 -2.48 -7.93
N ALA A 87 -22.35 -1.79 -7.71
CA ALA A 87 -22.45 -0.38 -8.01
C ALA A 87 -21.43 0.43 -7.18
N VAL A 88 -20.72 1.35 -7.82
CA VAL A 88 -19.75 2.24 -7.16
C VAL A 88 -20.48 3.48 -6.66
N ASP A 89 -20.43 3.72 -5.34
CA ASP A 89 -20.88 4.97 -4.75
C ASP A 89 -19.81 6.06 -4.91
N THR A 90 -20.08 7.03 -5.77
CA THR A 90 -19.16 8.13 -6.06
C THR A 90 -19.21 9.26 -5.02
N THR A 91 -20.23 9.28 -4.15
CA THR A 91 -20.38 10.32 -3.12
C THR A 91 -19.29 10.21 -2.04
N SER A 92 -18.81 8.99 -1.81
CA SER A 92 -17.77 8.67 -0.82
C SER A 92 -16.33 8.84 -1.33
N ILE A 93 -16.13 9.24 -2.60
CA ILE A 93 -14.79 9.38 -3.21
C ILE A 93 -13.94 10.43 -2.48
N GLY A 94 -14.53 11.57 -2.10
CA GLY A 94 -13.82 12.64 -1.40
C GLY A 94 -13.29 12.20 -0.05
N LEU A 95 -14.11 11.47 0.72
CA LEU A 95 -13.73 10.90 2.02
C LEU A 95 -12.64 9.84 1.86
N THR A 96 -12.82 8.91 0.92
CA THR A 96 -11.87 7.84 0.62
C THR A 96 -10.50 8.41 0.24
N SER A 97 -10.48 9.38 -0.67
CA SER A 97 -9.25 10.04 -1.13
C SER A 97 -8.53 10.77 0.01
N ASN A 98 -9.28 11.45 0.88
CA ASN A 98 -8.71 12.14 2.03
C ASN A 98 -8.12 11.15 3.05
N SER A 99 -8.81 10.04 3.31
CA SER A 99 -8.29 8.97 4.19
C SER A 99 -7.00 8.35 3.65
N VAL A 100 -6.96 8.01 2.36
CA VAL A 100 -5.75 7.47 1.71
C VAL A 100 -4.60 8.48 1.78
N SER A 101 -4.86 9.75 1.43
CA SER A 101 -3.86 10.82 1.48
C SER A 101 -3.29 11.00 2.88
N LYS A 102 -4.15 11.05 3.91
CA LYS A 102 -3.72 11.11 5.31
C LYS A 102 -2.90 9.90 5.70
N ALA A 103 -3.34 8.70 5.33
CA ALA A 103 -2.68 7.47 5.73
C ALA A 103 -1.26 7.37 5.15
N VAL A 104 -1.12 7.72 3.86
CA VAL A 104 0.16 7.76 3.15
C VAL A 104 1.05 8.86 3.73
N ALA A 105 0.54 10.07 3.93
CA ALA A 105 1.30 11.17 4.51
C ALA A 105 1.83 10.82 5.92
N GLN A 106 1.01 10.17 6.75
CA GLN A 106 1.41 9.74 8.09
C GLN A 106 2.40 8.57 8.08
N ALA A 107 2.28 7.65 7.13
CA ALA A 107 3.17 6.49 7.04
C ALA A 107 4.54 6.83 6.46
N LEU A 108 4.61 7.82 5.56
CA LEU A 108 5.82 8.21 4.85
C LEU A 108 6.46 9.50 5.37
N ALA A 109 5.92 10.10 6.43
CA ALA A 109 6.54 11.20 7.16
C ALA A 109 7.89 10.75 7.73
#